data_AF-T1CV98-F1
#
_entry.id   AF-T1CV98-F1
#
_cell.length_a   1.000
_cell.length_b   1.000
_cell.length_c   1.000
_cell.angle_alpha   90.00
_cell.angle_beta   90.00
_cell.angle_gamma   90.00
#
_symmetry.space_group_name_H-M   'P 1'
#
loop_
_entity.id
_entity.type
_entity.pdbx_description
1 polymer ?
#
loop_
_entity_poly.entity_id
_entity_poly.type
_entity_poly.pdbx_seq_one_letter_code
_entity_poly.pdbx_strand_id
1 'polypeptide(L)'
;RAARRPGLDEIRVPEIQPGSSIMPAKVNPSAAECLDMVAFHVVGADAATALAVQAGQLEINVMMPLAAFEVLFAAEIVANYLPVFARSCVDGITANPARTDRFLMESAALATILTPRFGYLKVAEILHEADRSGRPVPDLLVEKGLLTRPEVDTLLGRAALLRLAEPVP
;
A
#
# COMPACT_ATOMS: atom_id res chain seq x y z
N ARG A 1 -10.62 0.82 18.13
CA ARG A 1 -10.33 1.88 19.13
C ARG A 1 -9.46 2.95 18.47
N ALA A 2 -9.89 4.21 18.47
CA ALA A 2 -9.27 5.33 17.77
C ALA A 2 -8.15 5.99 18.59
N ALA A 3 -7.01 5.31 18.74
CA ALA A 3 -5.77 6.01 19.06
C ALA A 3 -5.18 6.53 17.75
N ARG A 4 -4.70 7.79 17.71
CA ARG A 4 -3.93 8.31 16.58
C ARG A 4 -2.69 7.42 16.42
N ARG A 5 -2.71 6.49 15.47
CA ARG A 5 -1.53 5.70 15.11
C ARG A 5 -0.66 6.59 14.21
N PRO A 6 0.59 6.92 14.59
CA PRO A 6 1.51 7.56 13.66
C PRO A 6 1.76 6.60 12.49
N GLY A 7 1.68 7.08 11.25
CA GLY A 7 1.81 6.26 10.04
C GLY A 7 0.70 6.50 9.01
N LEU A 8 0.66 5.66 7.98
CA LEU A 8 -0.34 5.75 6.90
C LEU A 8 -1.74 5.40 7.42
N ASP A 9 -1.94 4.22 8.01
CA ASP A 9 -3.21 3.75 8.60
C ASP A 9 -4.40 3.75 7.60
N GLU A 10 -4.13 3.51 6.32
CA GLU A 10 -5.16 3.36 5.27
C GLU A 10 -5.88 2.02 5.34
N ILE A 11 -5.17 0.98 5.79
CA ILE A 11 -5.71 -0.36 6.01
C ILE A 11 -5.40 -0.82 7.43
N ARG A 12 -6.21 -1.77 7.91
CA ARG A 12 -6.01 -2.50 9.15
C ARG A 12 -5.95 -3.98 8.84
N VAL A 13 -4.95 -4.62 9.43
CA VAL A 13 -4.74 -6.07 9.34
C VAL A 13 -5.19 -6.73 10.65
N PRO A 14 -5.54 -8.03 10.63
CA PRO A 14 -5.87 -8.80 11.83
C PRO A 14 -4.77 -8.76 12.89
N GLU A 15 -5.17 -8.70 14.16
CA GLU A 15 -4.26 -8.74 15.31
C GLU A 15 -4.01 -10.20 15.72
N ILE A 16 -2.89 -10.79 15.27
CA ILE A 16 -2.63 -12.23 15.49
C ILE A 16 -1.92 -12.54 16.82
N GLN A 17 -1.15 -11.60 17.37
CA GLN A 17 -0.46 -11.76 18.66
C GLN A 17 -0.06 -10.40 19.26
N PRO A 18 0.21 -10.33 20.58
CA PRO A 18 0.81 -9.15 21.19
C PRO A 18 2.14 -8.78 20.51
N GLY A 19 2.28 -7.52 20.08
CA GLY A 19 3.43 -7.03 19.32
C GLY A 19 4.60 -6.53 20.17
N SER A 20 4.47 -6.48 21.49
CA SER A 20 5.55 -6.11 22.40
C SER A 20 5.31 -6.62 23.81
N SER A 21 6.39 -7.08 24.45
CA SER A 21 6.41 -7.44 25.86
C SER A 21 6.31 -6.23 26.80
N ILE A 22 6.68 -5.03 26.34
CA ILE A 22 6.74 -3.81 27.18
C ILE A 22 5.70 -2.75 26.81
N MET A 23 5.17 -2.75 25.58
CA MET A 23 4.14 -1.80 25.14
C MET A 23 2.77 -2.49 25.12
N PRO A 24 1.91 -2.26 26.14
CA PRO A 24 0.58 -2.87 26.19
C PRO A 24 -0.25 -2.47 24.97
N ALA A 25 -0.99 -3.42 24.43
CA ALA A 25 -1.85 -3.26 23.24
C ALA A 25 -1.12 -2.86 21.94
N LYS A 26 0.22 -2.91 21.88
CA LYS A 26 0.94 -2.83 20.60
C LYS A 26 0.68 -4.10 19.81
N VAL A 27 0.35 -3.96 18.53
CA VAL A 27 0.21 -5.05 17.57
C VAL A 27 1.07 -4.76 16.35
N ASN A 28 1.80 -5.77 15.88
CA ASN A 28 2.63 -5.69 14.68
C ASN A 28 2.03 -6.56 13.57
N PRO A 29 2.29 -6.26 12.29
CA PRO A 29 1.87 -7.07 11.15
C PRO A 29 2.73 -8.35 11.01
N SER A 30 2.80 -9.16 12.06
CA SER A 30 3.73 -10.31 12.18
C SER A 30 3.53 -11.39 11.11
N ALA A 31 2.32 -11.52 10.56
CA ALA A 31 2.07 -12.40 9.42
C ALA A 31 2.81 -11.92 8.15
N ALA A 32 2.87 -10.61 7.93
CA ALA A 32 3.62 -10.02 6.82
C ALA A 32 5.14 -10.12 7.07
N GLU A 33 5.58 -9.87 8.31
CA GLU A 33 7.00 -10.02 8.69
C GLU A 33 7.52 -11.45 8.44
N CYS A 34 6.70 -12.47 8.71
CA CYS A 34 7.06 -13.85 8.37
C CYS A 34 7.01 -14.14 6.87
N LEU A 35 6.12 -13.48 6.11
CA LEU A 35 6.13 -13.60 4.64
C LEU A 35 7.43 -13.02 4.06
N ASP A 36 7.90 -11.89 4.60
CA ASP A 36 9.18 -11.29 4.21
C ASP A 36 10.33 -12.26 4.44
N MET A 37 10.39 -12.92 5.61
CA MET A 37 11.42 -13.94 5.90
C MET A 37 11.37 -15.11 4.91
N VAL A 38 10.18 -15.60 4.55
CA VAL A 38 10.00 -16.65 3.54
C VAL A 38 10.50 -16.16 2.18
N ALA A 39 10.13 -14.95 1.76
CA ALA A 39 10.57 -14.37 0.49
C ALA A 39 12.09 -14.15 0.44
N PHE A 40 12.71 -13.69 1.52
CA PHE A 40 14.17 -13.54 1.62
C PHE A 40 14.88 -14.89 1.48
N HIS A 41 14.32 -15.96 2.06
CA HIS A 41 14.86 -17.30 1.87
C HIS A 41 14.78 -17.76 0.41
N VAL A 42 13.66 -17.53 -0.27
CA VAL A 42 13.50 -17.85 -1.70
C VAL A 42 14.54 -17.13 -2.56
N VAL A 43 14.82 -15.85 -2.28
CA VAL A 43 15.87 -15.10 -2.98
C VAL A 43 17.26 -15.71 -2.74
N GLY A 44 17.55 -16.15 -1.51
CA GLY A 44 18.80 -16.86 -1.19
C GLY A 44 18.92 -18.20 -1.92
N ALA A 45 17.84 -18.97 -1.95
CA ALA A 45 17.77 -20.27 -2.63
C ALA A 45 17.97 -20.13 -4.15
N ASP A 46 17.42 -19.08 -4.77
CA ASP A 46 17.63 -18.76 -6.18
C ASP A 46 19.11 -18.48 -6.49
N ALA A 47 19.77 -17.65 -5.66
CA ALA A 47 21.19 -17.36 -5.82
C ALA A 47 22.07 -18.61 -5.67
N ALA A 48 21.79 -19.46 -4.68
CA ALA A 48 22.50 -20.73 -4.49
C ALA A 48 22.27 -21.69 -5.68
N THR A 49 21.04 -21.75 -6.19
CA THR A 49 20.67 -22.55 -7.37
C THR A 49 21.41 -22.07 -8.61
N ALA A 50 21.48 -20.76 -8.84
CA ALA A 50 22.19 -20.17 -9.98
C ALA A 50 23.68 -20.56 -9.98
N LEU A 51 24.34 -20.48 -8.82
CA LEU A 51 25.72 -20.91 -8.66
C LEU A 51 25.90 -22.41 -8.89
N ALA A 52 24.98 -23.24 -8.37
CA ALA A 52 25.00 -24.68 -8.57
C ALA A 52 24.86 -25.05 -10.06
N VAL A 53 23.95 -24.38 -10.78
CA VAL A 53 23.71 -24.61 -12.22
C VAL A 53 24.94 -24.20 -13.05
N GLN A 54 25.58 -23.07 -12.73
CA GLN A 54 26.78 -22.59 -13.44
C GLN A 54 27.99 -23.51 -13.26
N ALA A 55 28.11 -24.20 -12.13
CA ALA A 55 29.32 -24.93 -11.72
C ALA A 55 29.45 -26.35 -12.31
N GLY A 56 28.91 -26.60 -13.51
CA GLY A 56 29.12 -27.86 -14.23
C GLY A 56 30.60 -28.08 -14.56
N GLN A 57 31.07 -29.33 -14.45
CA GLN A 57 32.46 -29.69 -14.72
C GLN A 57 32.53 -30.76 -15.79
N LEU A 58 32.96 -30.37 -16.99
CA LEU A 58 33.06 -31.22 -18.18
C LEU A 58 31.73 -31.92 -18.51
N GLU A 59 31.65 -33.25 -18.37
CA GLU A 59 30.52 -34.06 -18.83
C GLU A 59 29.32 -34.04 -17.87
N ILE A 60 29.46 -33.55 -16.63
CA ILE A 60 28.38 -33.60 -15.63
C ILE A 60 28.39 -32.43 -14.65
N ASN A 61 27.19 -32.01 -14.22
CA ASN A 61 27.02 -31.12 -13.09
C ASN A 61 26.84 -31.94 -11.80
N VAL A 62 27.82 -31.84 -10.89
CA VAL A 62 27.82 -32.56 -9.60
C VAL A 62 27.11 -31.79 -8.48
N MET A 63 26.71 -30.53 -8.73
CA MET A 63 26.03 -29.66 -7.77
C MET A 63 24.50 -29.85 -7.78
N MET A 64 23.98 -30.73 -8.63
CA MET A 64 22.54 -30.97 -8.78
C MET A 64 21.80 -31.32 -7.47
N PRO A 65 22.39 -32.04 -6.48
CA PRO A 65 21.73 -32.25 -5.20
C PRO A 65 21.45 -30.94 -4.43
N LEU A 66 22.36 -29.96 -4.49
CA LEU A 66 22.15 -28.65 -3.88
C LEU A 66 21.03 -27.90 -4.60
N ALA A 67 21.08 -27.83 -5.93
CA ALA A 67 20.04 -27.16 -6.72
C ALA A 67 18.66 -27.76 -6.47
N ALA A 68 18.56 -29.09 -6.40
CA ALA A 68 17.31 -29.77 -6.09
C ALA A 68 16.80 -29.44 -4.68
N PHE A 69 17.68 -29.44 -3.68
CA PHE A 69 17.32 -29.09 -2.31
C PHE A 69 16.79 -27.66 -2.20
N GLU A 70 17.53 -26.68 -2.72
CA GLU A 70 17.17 -25.25 -2.62
C GLU A 70 15.82 -24.97 -3.28
N VAL A 71 15.60 -25.52 -4.49
CA VAL A 71 14.34 -25.33 -5.21
C VAL A 71 13.17 -26.00 -4.49
N LEU A 72 13.32 -27.24 -4.03
CA LEU A 72 12.25 -27.98 -3.37
C LEU A 72 11.90 -27.37 -2.00
N PHE A 73 12.91 -27.02 -1.20
CA PHE A 73 12.69 -26.43 0.11
C PHE A 73 12.09 -25.03 0.01
N ALA A 74 12.57 -24.18 -0.91
CA ALA A 74 11.96 -22.88 -1.17
C ALA A 74 10.49 -23.00 -1.60
N ALA A 75 10.18 -23.96 -2.48
CA ALA A 75 8.80 -24.23 -2.89
C ALA A 75 7.94 -24.70 -1.71
N GLU A 76 8.47 -25.59 -0.87
CA GLU A 76 7.77 -26.10 0.32
C GLU A 76 7.42 -24.98 1.31
N ILE A 77 8.36 -24.13 1.69
CA ILE A 77 8.10 -23.08 2.68
C ILE A 77 7.10 -22.03 2.17
N VAL A 78 7.13 -21.71 0.88
CA VAL A 78 6.16 -20.80 0.25
C VAL A 78 4.78 -21.45 0.21
N ALA A 79 4.68 -22.69 -0.26
CA ALA A 79 3.42 -23.42 -0.34
C ALA A 79 2.77 -23.60 1.04
N ASN A 80 3.58 -23.84 2.08
CA ASN A 80 3.10 -23.96 3.45
C ASN A 80 2.62 -22.63 4.02
N TYR A 81 3.32 -21.52 3.75
CA TYR A 81 3.04 -20.25 4.39
C TYR A 81 1.97 -19.40 3.69
N LEU A 82 1.84 -19.46 2.36
CA LEU A 82 0.85 -18.67 1.61
C LEU A 82 -0.60 -18.86 2.11
N PRO A 83 -1.10 -20.09 2.35
CA PRO A 83 -2.45 -20.28 2.90
C PRO A 83 -2.61 -19.73 4.33
N VAL A 84 -1.54 -19.75 5.13
CA VAL A 84 -1.53 -19.18 6.48
C VAL A 84 -1.60 -17.66 6.40
N PHE A 85 -0.80 -17.04 5.55
CA PHE A 85 -0.82 -15.60 5.33
C PHE A 85 -2.16 -15.11 4.79
N ALA A 86 -2.74 -15.83 3.81
CA ALA A 86 -4.06 -15.52 3.27
C ALA A 86 -5.13 -15.45 4.37
N ARG A 87 -5.26 -16.53 5.17
CA ARG A 87 -6.26 -16.61 6.24
C ARG A 87 -6.00 -15.67 7.41
N SER A 88 -4.73 -15.48 7.79
CA SER A 88 -4.36 -14.77 9.02
C SER A 88 -4.13 -13.27 8.81
N CYS A 89 -4.00 -12.83 7.56
CA CYS A 89 -3.77 -11.44 7.21
C CYS A 89 -4.76 -10.96 6.14
N VAL A 90 -4.70 -11.53 4.93
CA VAL A 90 -5.39 -11.00 3.74
C VAL A 90 -6.91 -11.00 3.91
N ASP A 91 -7.49 -12.12 4.34
CA ASP A 91 -8.95 -12.28 4.45
C ASP A 91 -9.58 -11.30 5.45
N GLY A 92 -8.79 -10.77 6.40
CA GLY A 92 -9.25 -9.84 7.43
C GLY A 92 -8.80 -8.39 7.23
N ILE A 93 -8.23 -8.05 6.07
CA ILE A 93 -7.88 -6.66 5.75
C ILE A 93 -9.16 -5.81 5.70
N THR A 94 -9.14 -4.68 6.41
CA THR A 94 -10.22 -3.68 6.35
C THR A 94 -9.66 -2.31 6.01
N ALA A 95 -10.41 -1.51 5.27
CA ALA A 95 -10.03 -0.13 4.99
C ALA A 95 -10.26 0.76 6.23
N ASN A 96 -9.56 1.89 6.27
CA ASN A 96 -9.85 3.00 7.18
C ASN A 96 -10.37 4.21 6.36
N PRO A 97 -11.69 4.25 6.05
CA PRO A 97 -12.26 5.24 5.14
C PRO A 97 -11.95 6.68 5.56
N ALA A 98 -12.04 6.98 6.86
CA ALA A 98 -11.77 8.31 7.37
C ALA A 98 -10.32 8.77 7.11
N ARG A 99 -9.35 7.84 7.16
CA ARG A 99 -7.95 8.14 6.88
C ARG A 99 -7.70 8.32 5.39
N THR A 100 -8.22 7.41 4.58
CA THR A 100 -8.08 7.45 3.11
C THR A 100 -8.77 8.69 2.53
N ASP A 101 -9.98 9.02 2.99
CA ASP A 101 -10.72 10.20 2.53
C ASP A 101 -9.96 11.48 2.87
N ARG A 102 -9.38 11.56 4.07
CA ARG A 102 -8.55 12.71 4.45
C ARG A 102 -7.33 12.84 3.55
N PHE A 103 -6.56 11.77 3.34
CA PHE A 103 -5.38 11.83 2.46
C PHE A 103 -5.71 12.24 1.04
N LEU A 104 -6.84 11.75 0.52
CA LEU A 104 -7.34 12.16 -0.78
C LEU A 104 -7.64 13.67 -0.83
N MET A 105 -8.32 14.20 0.21
CA MET A 105 -8.69 15.62 0.27
C MET A 105 -7.51 16.56 0.56
N GLU A 106 -6.42 16.03 1.12
CA GLU A 106 -5.14 16.71 1.33
C GLU A 106 -4.17 16.54 0.13
N SER A 107 -4.51 15.70 -0.85
CA SER A 107 -3.58 15.35 -1.93
C SER A 107 -3.44 16.47 -2.96
N ALA A 108 -2.19 16.76 -3.34
CA ALA A 108 -1.88 17.61 -4.48
C ALA A 108 -2.42 17.06 -5.80
N ALA A 109 -2.79 15.77 -5.89
CA ALA A 109 -3.41 15.18 -7.07
C ALA A 109 -4.75 15.84 -7.45
N LEU A 110 -5.42 16.49 -6.48
CA LEU A 110 -6.61 17.30 -6.76
C LEU A 110 -6.31 18.46 -7.72
N ALA A 111 -5.06 18.93 -7.77
CA ALA A 111 -4.64 19.97 -8.70
C ALA A 111 -4.92 19.60 -10.16
N THR A 112 -4.67 18.34 -10.52
CA THR A 112 -4.83 17.82 -11.88
C THR A 112 -6.29 17.91 -12.34
N ILE A 113 -7.23 17.75 -11.42
CA ILE A 113 -8.68 17.81 -11.70
C ILE A 113 -9.15 19.26 -11.79
N LEU A 114 -8.62 20.13 -10.92
CA LEU A 114 -9.09 21.50 -10.78
C LEU A 114 -8.45 22.45 -11.82
N THR A 115 -7.21 22.18 -12.24
CA THR A 115 -6.43 23.06 -13.13
C THR A 115 -7.10 23.29 -14.49
N PRO A 116 -7.68 22.29 -15.17
CA PRO A 116 -8.42 22.52 -16.43
C PRO A 116 -9.60 23.49 -16.30
N ARG A 117 -10.23 23.57 -15.11
CA ARG A 117 -11.40 24.41 -14.87
C ARG A 117 -11.05 25.81 -14.36
N PHE A 118 -10.03 25.93 -13.53
CA PHE A 118 -9.73 27.18 -12.81
C PHE A 118 -8.37 27.80 -13.17
N GLY A 119 -7.54 27.10 -13.94
CA GLY A 119 -6.19 27.53 -14.28
C GLY A 119 -5.18 27.32 -13.15
N TYR A 120 -3.91 27.18 -13.52
CA TYR A 120 -2.83 26.79 -12.61
C TYR A 120 -2.68 27.71 -11.41
N LEU A 121 -2.60 29.03 -11.64
CA LEU A 121 -2.33 30.00 -10.56
C LEU A 121 -3.41 29.99 -9.49
N LYS A 122 -4.68 29.86 -9.89
CA LYS A 122 -5.81 29.85 -8.96
C LYS A 122 -5.84 28.58 -8.11
N VAL A 123 -5.55 27.43 -8.73
CA VAL A 123 -5.47 26.15 -8.03
C VAL A 123 -4.29 26.12 -7.08
N ALA A 124 -3.13 26.64 -7.50
CA ALA A 124 -1.95 26.73 -6.65
C ALA A 124 -2.20 27.59 -5.39
N GLU A 125 -2.92 28.71 -5.54
CA GLU A 125 -3.35 29.56 -4.42
C GLU A 125 -4.21 28.78 -3.41
N ILE A 126 -5.21 28.03 -3.90
CA ILE A 126 -6.13 27.25 -3.05
C ILE A 126 -5.38 26.13 -2.32
N LEU A 127 -4.47 25.42 -2.99
CA LEU A 127 -3.71 24.33 -2.39
C LEU A 127 -2.72 24.83 -1.33
N HIS A 128 -2.05 25.96 -1.57
CA HIS A 128 -1.21 26.59 -0.55
C HIS A 128 -2.03 27.05 0.66
N GLU A 129 -3.23 27.56 0.42
CA GLU A 129 -4.14 27.92 1.50
C GLU A 129 -4.62 26.70 2.29
N ALA A 130 -4.94 25.59 1.62
CA ALA A 130 -5.30 24.32 2.25
C ALA A 130 -4.19 23.82 3.17
N ASP A 131 -2.96 23.79 2.66
CA ASP A 131 -1.77 23.35 3.39
C ASP A 131 -1.51 24.24 4.63
N ARG A 132 -1.48 25.56 4.45
CA ARG A 132 -1.23 26.52 5.54
C ARG A 132 -2.33 26.51 6.61
N SER A 133 -3.59 26.30 6.22
CA SER A 133 -4.73 26.35 7.13
C SER A 133 -5.11 24.98 7.72
N GLY A 134 -4.59 23.89 7.15
CA GLY A 134 -5.00 22.52 7.48
C GLY A 134 -6.45 22.21 7.13
N ARG A 135 -7.06 23.01 6.22
CA ARG A 135 -8.47 22.86 5.83
C ARG A 135 -8.59 22.06 4.53
N PRO A 136 -9.64 21.22 4.38
CA PRO A 136 -9.86 20.46 3.17
C PRO A 136 -10.08 21.36 1.94
N VAL A 137 -9.49 21.00 0.80
CA VAL A 137 -9.67 21.68 -0.49
C VAL A 137 -11.16 21.82 -0.88
N PRO A 138 -12.02 20.79 -0.73
CA PRO A 138 -13.47 20.90 -0.94
C PRO A 138 -14.13 22.09 -0.25
N ASP A 139 -13.77 22.35 1.01
CA ASP A 139 -14.41 23.39 1.81
C ASP A 139 -13.94 24.79 1.36
N LEU A 140 -12.66 24.92 0.96
CA LEU A 140 -12.12 26.17 0.41
C LEU A 140 -12.73 26.50 -0.96
N LEU A 141 -13.03 25.50 -1.80
CA LEU A 141 -13.70 25.70 -3.08
C LEU A 141 -15.11 26.27 -2.91
N VAL A 142 -15.85 25.79 -1.91
CA VAL A 142 -17.20 26.28 -1.58
C VAL A 142 -17.14 27.67 -0.95
N GLU A 143 -16.25 27.89 0.02
CA GLU A 143 -16.13 29.19 0.69
C GLU A 143 -15.75 30.32 -0.27
N LYS A 144 -14.85 30.04 -1.22
CA LYS A 144 -14.42 31.02 -2.23
C LYS A 144 -15.43 31.18 -3.37
N GLY A 145 -16.58 30.49 -3.31
CA GLY A 145 -17.63 30.55 -4.32
C GLY A 145 -17.22 29.98 -5.68
N LEU A 146 -16.20 29.13 -5.73
CA LEU A 146 -15.70 28.55 -6.99
C LEU A 146 -16.54 27.35 -7.44
N LEU A 147 -17.10 26.61 -6.48
CA LEU A 147 -18.02 25.50 -6.70
C LEU A 147 -19.09 25.48 -5.61
N THR A 148 -20.28 25.02 -5.95
CA THR A 148 -21.29 24.61 -4.97
C THR A 148 -20.96 23.23 -4.38
N ARG A 149 -21.51 22.89 -3.22
CA ARG A 149 -21.29 21.57 -2.61
C ARG A 149 -21.66 20.40 -3.55
N PRO A 150 -22.80 20.43 -4.27
CA PRO A 150 -23.12 19.38 -5.25
C PRO A 150 -22.11 19.29 -6.40
N GLU A 151 -21.55 20.41 -6.86
CA GLU A 151 -20.52 20.39 -7.90
C GLU A 151 -19.20 19.81 -7.39
N VAL A 152 -18.83 20.10 -6.13
CA VAL A 152 -17.68 19.46 -5.48
C VAL A 152 -17.86 17.95 -5.41
N ASP A 153 -19.03 17.47 -4.98
CA ASP A 153 -19.31 16.03 -4.93
C ASP A 153 -19.33 15.39 -6.32
N THR A 154 -19.76 16.13 -7.35
CA THR A 154 -19.76 15.66 -8.74
C THR A 154 -18.34 15.58 -9.32
N LEU A 155 -17.45 16.50 -8.95
CA LEU A 155 -16.10 16.59 -9.52
C LEU A 155 -15.06 15.80 -8.72
N LEU A 156 -15.16 15.86 -7.39
CA LEU A 156 -14.19 15.31 -6.43
C LEU A 156 -14.79 14.20 -5.57
N GLY A 157 -16.04 13.80 -5.80
CA GLY A 157 -16.64 12.68 -5.09
C GLY A 157 -16.05 11.34 -5.53
N ARG A 158 -16.14 10.33 -4.65
CA ARG A 158 -15.54 9.00 -4.84
C ARG A 158 -15.83 8.39 -6.21
N ALA A 159 -17.09 8.44 -6.68
CA ALA A 159 -17.47 7.87 -7.97
C ALA A 159 -16.84 8.60 -9.15
N ALA A 160 -16.68 9.93 -9.07
CA ALA A 160 -16.03 10.72 -10.12
C ALA A 160 -14.53 10.45 -10.15
N LEU A 161 -13.89 10.37 -8.98
CA LEU A 161 -12.46 10.11 -8.88
C LEU A 161 -12.06 8.72 -9.38
N LEU A 162 -12.91 7.71 -9.18
CA LEU A 162 -12.69 6.36 -9.74
C LEU A 162 -12.76 6.34 -11.28
N ARG A 163 -13.45 7.31 -11.90
CA ARG A 163 -13.57 7.44 -13.36
C ARG A 163 -12.47 8.29 -14.00
N LEU A 164 -11.65 9.00 -13.21
CA LEU A 164 -10.48 9.72 -13.73
C LEU A 164 -9.41 8.80 -14.32
N ALA A 165 -9.48 7.50 -14.03
CA ALA A 165 -8.64 6.48 -14.66
C ALA A 165 -9.08 6.13 -16.09
N GLU A 166 -10.27 6.58 -16.52
CA GLU A 166 -10.72 6.45 -17.90
C GLU A 166 -10.21 7.64 -18.72
N PRO A 167 -9.57 7.42 -19.88
CA PRO A 167 -9.09 8.51 -20.71
C PRO A 167 -10.25 9.40 -21.11
N VAL A 168 -10.10 10.71 -20.91
CA VAL A 168 -11.03 11.72 -21.42
C VAL A 168 -11.03 11.57 -22.95
N PRO A 169 -12.20 11.33 -23.59
CA PRO A 169 -12.27 11.19 -25.05
C PRO A 169 -11.87 12.46 -25.79
#